data_AF-A0A954BZI8-F1
#
_entry.id   AF-A0A954BZI8-F1
#
_cell.length_a   1.000
_cell.length_b   1.000
_cell.length_c   1.000
_cell.angle_alpha   90.00
_cell.angle_beta   90.00
_cell.angle_gamma   90.00
#
_symmetry.space_group_name_H-M   'P 1'
#
loop_
_entity.id
_entity.type
_entity.pdbx_description
1 polymer ?
#
loop_
_entity_poly.entity_id
_entity_poly.type
_entity_poly.pdbx_seq_one_letter_code
_entity_poly.pdbx_strand_id
1 'polypeptide(L)'
;NLPVAAFAKMAGKSRRWISYEIKAGNLLALNVGNRGQRVPDWHLDPLKHELIQSVLKLSRGADPWQIYHALLQPRSMLRGRSALEGVTASNLDKLVMAVSTAVKETDWTPPRVRVA
;
A
#
# COMPACT_ATOMS: atom_id res chain seq x y z
N ASN A 1 -5.10 0.46 -10.44
CA ASN A 1 -5.89 -0.50 -9.61
C ASN A 1 -6.69 -1.48 -10.46
N LEU A 2 -6.31 -2.76 -10.44
CA LEU A 2 -6.80 -3.81 -11.32
C LEU A 2 -7.66 -4.83 -10.57
N PRO A 3 -8.69 -5.42 -11.19
CA PRO A 3 -9.32 -6.62 -10.66
C PRO A 3 -8.29 -7.73 -10.42
N VAL A 4 -8.46 -8.53 -9.35
CA VAL A 4 -7.54 -9.62 -8.99
C VAL A 4 -7.22 -10.55 -10.18
N ALA A 5 -8.23 -10.88 -11.00
CA ALA A 5 -8.04 -11.72 -12.19
C ALA A 5 -7.16 -11.05 -13.26
N ALA A 6 -7.33 -9.75 -13.50
CA ALA A 6 -6.53 -9.01 -14.47
C ALA A 6 -5.09 -8.84 -14.00
N PHE A 7 -4.90 -8.53 -12.71
CA PHE A 7 -3.57 -8.48 -12.09
C PHE A 7 -2.85 -9.84 -12.21
N ALA A 8 -3.53 -10.94 -11.87
CA ALA A 8 -2.99 -12.29 -11.98
C ALA A 8 -2.49 -12.60 -13.40
N LYS A 9 -3.29 -12.25 -14.42
CA LYS A 9 -2.91 -12.42 -15.83
C LYS A 9 -1.62 -11.65 -16.17
N MET A 10 -1.50 -10.40 -15.74
CA MET A 10 -0.31 -9.59 -16.02
C MET A 10 0.92 -10.04 -15.24
N ALA A 11 0.75 -10.53 -14.01
CA ALA A 11 1.83 -11.08 -13.22
C ALA A 11 2.27 -12.49 -13.68
N GLY A 12 1.57 -13.12 -14.64
CA GLY A 12 1.83 -14.49 -15.06
C GLY A 12 1.56 -15.52 -13.95
N LYS A 13 0.61 -15.23 -13.05
CA LYS A 13 0.27 -16.07 -11.89
C LYS A 13 -1.20 -16.48 -11.92
N SER A 14 -1.53 -17.54 -11.17
CA SER A 14 -2.93 -17.94 -11.01
C SER A 14 -3.69 -16.95 -10.12
N ARG A 15 -4.99 -16.79 -10.36
CA ARG A 15 -5.86 -15.98 -9.49
C ARG A 15 -5.81 -16.45 -8.03
N ARG A 16 -5.76 -17.77 -7.82
CA ARG A 16 -5.67 -18.38 -6.48
C ARG A 16 -4.38 -17.99 -5.77
N TRP A 17 -3.25 -17.96 -6.47
CA TRP A 17 -1.97 -17.53 -5.91
C TRP A 17 -2.02 -16.06 -5.49
N ILE A 18 -2.56 -15.16 -6.32
CA ILE A 18 -2.75 -13.75 -5.94
C ILE A 18 -3.65 -13.61 -4.70
N SER A 19 -4.75 -14.36 -4.63
CA SER A 19 -5.61 -14.34 -3.45
C SER A 19 -4.91 -14.83 -2.18
N TYR A 20 -3.98 -15.77 -2.30
CA TYR A 20 -3.15 -16.20 -1.16
C TYR A 20 -2.20 -15.09 -0.72
N GLU A 21 -1.48 -14.46 -1.65
CA GLU A 21 -0.56 -13.36 -1.34
C GLU A 21 -1.25 -12.17 -0.67
N ILE A 22 -2.48 -11.84 -1.10
CA ILE A 22 -3.30 -10.82 -0.44
C ILE A 22 -3.60 -11.22 1.01
N LYS A 23 -4.04 -12.47 1.24
CA LYS A 23 -4.33 -12.97 2.59
C LYS A 23 -3.08 -13.07 3.48
N ALA A 24 -1.93 -13.35 2.89
CA ALA A 24 -0.64 -13.38 3.57
C ALA A 24 -0.11 -11.98 3.91
N GLY A 25 -0.74 -10.91 3.41
CA GLY A 25 -0.28 -9.54 3.60
C GLY A 25 0.92 -9.15 2.74
N ASN A 26 1.17 -9.90 1.66
CA ASN A 26 2.25 -9.61 0.71
C ASN A 26 1.82 -8.68 -0.43
N LEU A 27 0.52 -8.64 -0.75
CA LEU A 27 -0.05 -7.77 -1.77
C LEU A 27 -1.09 -6.83 -1.17
N LEU A 28 -1.01 -5.56 -1.53
CA LEU A 28 -2.02 -4.57 -1.19
C LEU A 28 -3.27 -4.82 -2.03
N ALA A 29 -4.40 -5.02 -1.37
CA ALA A 29 -5.70 -5.15 -2.02
C ALA A 29 -6.72 -4.22 -1.39
N LEU A 30 -7.40 -3.44 -2.23
CA LEU A 30 -8.41 -2.48 -1.83
C LEU A 30 -9.78 -3.07 -2.07
N ASN A 31 -10.64 -3.05 -1.05
CA ASN A 31 -12.04 -3.42 -1.20
C ASN A 31 -12.82 -2.26 -1.83
N VAL A 32 -13.42 -2.48 -3.00
CA VAL A 32 -14.20 -1.46 -3.74
C VAL A 32 -15.67 -1.87 -3.81
N GLY A 33 -16.33 -2.02 -2.66
CA GLY A 33 -17.74 -2.41 -2.54
C GLY A 33 -18.10 -3.60 -3.46
N ASN A 34 -19.20 -3.46 -4.22
CA ASN A 34 -19.70 -4.49 -5.14
C ASN A 34 -18.75 -4.80 -6.30
N ARG A 35 -17.71 -3.99 -6.52
CA ARG A 35 -16.69 -4.25 -7.54
C ARG A 35 -15.65 -5.24 -7.06
N GLY A 36 -15.62 -5.57 -5.76
CA GLY A 36 -14.68 -6.52 -5.15
C GLY A 36 -13.27 -5.96 -4.99
N GLN A 37 -12.30 -6.84 -4.74
CA GLN A 37 -10.91 -6.47 -4.49
C GLN A 37 -10.20 -5.91 -5.74
N ARG A 38 -9.37 -4.89 -5.54
CA ARG A 38 -8.50 -4.30 -6.54
C ARG A 38 -7.06 -4.27 -6.05
N VAL A 39 -6.14 -4.75 -6.88
CA VAL A 39 -4.69 -4.72 -6.61
C VAL A 39 -4.08 -3.57 -7.40
N PRO A 40 -3.32 -2.65 -6.77
CA PRO A 40 -2.57 -1.63 -7.50
C PRO A 40 -1.57 -2.28 -8.46
N ASP A 41 -1.54 -1.77 -9.69
CA ASP A 41 -0.60 -2.15 -10.75
C ASP A 41 0.85 -1.83 -10.38
N TRP A 42 1.08 -0.99 -9.37
CA TRP A 42 2.40 -0.69 -8.81
C TRP A 42 3.16 -1.94 -8.36
N HIS A 43 2.49 -3.02 -7.95
CA HIS A 43 3.14 -4.27 -7.59
C HIS A 43 3.80 -5.01 -8.76
N LEU A 44 3.57 -4.58 -10.01
CA LEU A 44 4.26 -5.11 -11.18
C LEU A 44 5.68 -4.54 -11.34
N ASP A 45 5.96 -3.41 -10.69
CA ASP A 45 7.30 -2.85 -10.55
C ASP A 45 7.97 -3.49 -9.32
N PRO A 46 9.12 -4.19 -9.46
CA PRO A 46 9.76 -4.90 -8.36
C PRO A 46 10.13 -4.02 -7.17
N LEU A 47 10.59 -2.79 -7.43
CA LEU A 47 11.04 -1.90 -6.37
C LEU A 47 9.85 -1.31 -5.60
N LYS A 48 8.78 -0.96 -6.31
CA LYS A 48 7.53 -0.52 -5.66
C LYS A 48 6.88 -1.68 -4.91
N HIS A 49 6.95 -2.90 -5.45
CA HIS A 49 6.47 -4.10 -4.78
C HIS A 49 7.16 -4.29 -3.42
N GLU A 50 8.49 -4.21 -3.38
CA GLU A 50 9.28 -4.36 -2.16
C GLU A 50 8.96 -3.29 -1.11
N LEU A 51 8.82 -2.03 -1.54
CA LEU A 51 8.37 -0.93 -0.68
C LEU A 51 7.00 -1.24 -0.07
N ILE A 52 6.01 -1.57 -0.90
CA ILE A 52 4.63 -1.80 -0.44
C ILE A 52 4.57 -3.03 0.48
N GLN A 53 5.26 -4.12 0.13
CA GLN A 53 5.30 -5.33 0.94
C GLN A 53 5.91 -5.07 2.32
N SER A 54 6.99 -4.30 2.38
CA SER A 54 7.64 -3.94 3.64
C SER A 54 6.73 -3.08 4.52
N VAL A 55 6.03 -2.10 3.92
CA VAL A 55 5.03 -1.29 4.63
C VAL A 55 3.88 -2.15 5.16
N LEU A 56 3.33 -3.07 4.36
CA LEU A 56 2.27 -3.99 4.79
C LEU A 56 2.70 -4.84 6.01
N LYS A 57 3.95 -5.32 6.02
CA LYS A 57 4.50 -6.11 7.13
C LYS A 57 4.66 -5.29 8.41
N LEU A 58 5.00 -4.00 8.31
CA LEU A 58 5.18 -3.10 9.45
C LEU A 58 3.88 -2.44 9.94
N SER A 59 2.85 -2.43 9.08
CA SER A 59 1.53 -1.87 9.35
C SER A 59 0.44 -2.95 9.39
N ARG A 60 0.76 -4.13 9.97
CA ARG A 60 -0.21 -5.23 10.11
C ARG A 60 -1.46 -4.74 10.86
N GLY A 61 -2.62 -4.96 10.25
CA GLY A 61 -3.92 -4.58 10.81
C GLY A 61 -4.42 -3.20 10.40
N ALA A 62 -3.59 -2.36 9.78
CA ALA A 62 -4.03 -1.08 9.24
C ALA A 62 -5.01 -1.28 8.07
N ASP A 63 -5.90 -0.31 7.86
CA ASP A 63 -6.84 -0.34 6.73
C ASP A 63 -6.06 -0.21 5.40
N PRO A 64 -6.26 -1.13 4.43
CA PRO A 64 -5.59 -1.07 3.14
C PRO A 64 -5.70 0.29 2.42
N TRP A 65 -6.79 1.04 2.63
CA TRP A 65 -6.94 2.38 2.07
C TRP A 65 -6.02 3.42 2.73
N GLN A 66 -5.78 3.35 4.04
CA GLN A 66 -4.81 4.23 4.70
C GLN A 66 -3.40 4.00 4.16
N ILE A 67 -3.01 2.74 3.98
CA ILE A 67 -1.71 2.39 3.36
C ILE A 67 -1.62 2.95 1.94
N TYR A 68 -2.68 2.76 1.14
CA TYR A 68 -2.75 3.30 -0.22
C TYR A 68 -2.56 4.81 -0.27
N HIS A 69 -3.23 5.56 0.61
CA HIS A 69 -3.10 7.01 0.68
C HIS A 69 -1.72 7.46 1.18
N ALA A 70 -1.16 6.79 2.20
CA ALA A 70 0.17 7.11 2.73
C ALA A 70 1.30 6.90 1.71
N LEU A 71 1.14 5.94 0.79
CA LEU A 71 2.07 5.69 -0.32
C LEU A 71 2.04 6.80 -1.38
N LEU A 72 0.85 7.36 -1.64
CA LEU A 72 0.63 8.45 -2.60
C LEU A 72 0.90 9.84 -2.02
N GLN A 73 0.95 9.98 -0.71
CA GLN A 73 1.16 11.26 -0.06
C GLN A 73 2.49 11.90 -0.49
N PRO A 74 2.47 13.16 -0.99
CA PRO A 74 3.66 13.96 -1.25
C PRO A 74 4.58 14.08 -0.03
N ARG A 75 5.89 13.96 -0.23
CA ARG A 75 6.88 14.04 0.86
C ARG A 75 7.92 15.11 0.58
N SER A 76 8.18 15.96 1.57
CA SER A 76 9.19 17.02 1.51
C SER A 76 10.58 16.47 1.19
N MET A 77 10.96 15.34 1.80
CA MET A 77 12.24 14.65 1.53
C MET A 77 12.38 14.15 0.09
N LEU A 78 11.28 14.06 -0.67
CA LEU A 78 11.24 13.67 -2.07
C LEU A 78 10.92 14.85 -3.00
N ARG A 79 11.05 16.09 -2.51
CA ARG A 79 10.72 17.33 -3.23
C ARG A 79 9.25 17.35 -3.71
N GLY A 80 8.34 16.89 -2.86
CA GLY A 80 6.90 16.87 -3.15
C GLY A 80 6.42 15.64 -3.93
N ARG A 81 7.32 14.72 -4.32
CA ARG A 81 6.91 13.45 -4.92
C ARG A 81 6.41 12.47 -3.85
N SER A 82 5.57 11.55 -4.29
CA SER A 82 5.09 10.44 -3.45
C SER A 82 6.19 9.39 -3.24
N ALA A 83 5.98 8.48 -2.29
CA ALA A 83 6.92 7.37 -2.08
C ALA A 83 7.03 6.48 -3.33
N LEU A 84 5.93 6.28 -4.06
CA LEU A 84 5.89 5.46 -5.28
C LEU A 84 6.62 6.10 -6.46
N GLU A 85 6.69 7.44 -6.52
CA GLU A 85 7.38 8.17 -7.58
C GLU A 85 8.87 8.36 -7.29
N GLY A 86 9.24 8.47 -6.01
CA GLY A 86 10.59 8.82 -5.58
C GLY A 86 11.43 7.64 -5.05
N VAL A 87 10.87 6.43 -4.98
CA VAL A 87 11.60 5.26 -4.48
C VAL A 87 12.77 4.89 -5.38
N THR A 88 13.92 4.68 -4.75
CA THR A 88 15.15 4.15 -5.33
C THR A 88 15.70 3.08 -4.39
N ALA A 89 16.57 2.20 -4.90
CA ALA A 89 17.23 1.20 -4.04
C ALA A 89 17.99 1.84 -2.86
N SER A 90 18.53 3.04 -3.04
CA SER A 90 19.28 3.76 -2.01
C SER A 90 18.44 4.44 -0.92
N ASN A 91 17.13 4.58 -1.12
CA ASN A 91 16.26 5.26 -0.17
C ASN A 91 15.09 4.40 0.34
N LEU A 92 15.04 3.13 -0.07
CA LEU A 92 13.95 2.20 0.21
C LEU A 92 13.62 2.12 1.70
N ASP A 93 14.59 1.77 2.55
CA ASP A 93 14.38 1.62 4.00
C ASP A 93 13.83 2.91 4.64
N LYS A 94 14.36 4.06 4.19
CA LYS A 94 13.95 5.37 4.68
C LYS A 94 12.50 5.66 4.32
N LEU A 95 12.06 5.27 3.12
CA LEU A 95 10.68 5.42 2.67
C LEU A 95 9.74 4.41 3.31
N VAL A 96 10.17 3.17 3.52
CA VAL A 96 9.43 2.17 4.30
C VAL A 96 9.08 2.74 5.67
N MET A 97 10.08 3.24 6.41
CA MET A 97 9.87 3.84 7.72
C MET A 97 8.95 5.07 7.65
N ALA A 98 9.21 5.99 6.72
CA ALA A 98 8.42 7.22 6.60
C ALA A 98 6.94 6.95 6.24
N VAL A 99 6.67 5.93 5.42
CA VAL A 99 5.29 5.54 5.06
C VAL A 99 4.62 4.82 6.24
N SER A 100 5.29 3.84 6.86
CA SER A 100 4.72 3.12 7.99
C SER A 100 4.43 4.03 9.20
N THR A 101 5.25 5.05 9.45
CA THR A 101 4.95 6.07 10.48
C THR A 101 3.70 6.86 10.14
N ALA A 102 3.56 7.33 8.89
CA ALA A 102 2.37 8.08 8.45
C ALA A 102 1.07 7.25 8.53
N VAL A 103 1.14 5.95 8.25
CA VAL A 103 0.00 5.03 8.42
C VAL A 103 -0.42 4.97 9.89
N LYS A 104 0.54 4.79 10.81
CA LYS A 104 0.27 4.73 12.26
C LYS A 104 -0.29 6.05 12.82
N GLU A 105 0.17 7.19 12.32
CA GLU A 105 -0.37 8.50 12.70
C GLU A 105 -1.84 8.66 12.30
N THR A 106 -2.23 8.05 11.17
CA THR A 106 -3.62 8.09 10.67
C THR A 106 -4.54 7.15 11.46
N ASP A 107 -4.00 6.00 11.93
CA ASP A 107 -4.70 5.10 12.84
C ASP A 107 -5.00 5.75 14.20
N TRP A 108 -4.13 6.66 14.64
CA TRP A 108 -4.32 7.46 15.84
C TRP A 108 -5.17 8.71 15.56
N THR A 109 -6.48 8.53 15.37
CA THR A 109 -7.43 9.63 15.50
C THR A 109 -8.12 9.53 16.87
N PRO A 110 -7.78 10.34 17.89
CA PRO A 110 -8.55 10.35 19.12
C PRO A 110 -9.99 10.77 18.79
N PRO A 111 -11.01 10.22 19.48
CA PRO A 111 -12.39 10.61 19.24
C PRO A 111 -12.50 12.13 19.40
N ARG A 112 -12.91 12.82 18.33
CA ARG A 112 -13.23 14.25 18.41
C ARG A 112 -14.44 14.37 19.32
N VAL A 113 -14.21 14.70 20.58
CA VAL A 113 -15.26 15.17 21.49
C VAL A 113 -15.84 16.42 20.83
N ARG A 114 -16.98 16.28 20.17
CA ARG A 114 -17.80 17.41 19.77
C ARG A 114 -18.35 17.99 21.07
N VAL A 115 -17.72 19.05 21.56
CA VAL A 115 -18.31 19.89 22.60
C VAL A 115 -19.45 20.65 21.94
N ALA A 116 -20.66 20.43 22.46
CA ALA A 116 -21.89 21.11 22.08
C ALA A 116 -21.93 22.54 22.65
#